data_AF-A0A8J2P8G0-F1
#
_entry.id   AF-A0A8J2P8G0-F1
#
_cell.length_a   1.000
_cell.length_b   1.000
_cell.length_c   1.000
_cell.angle_alpha   90.00
_cell.angle_beta   90.00
_cell.angle_gamma   90.00
#
_symmetry.space_group_name_H-M   'P 1'
#
loop_
_entity.id
_entity.type
_entity.pdbx_description
1 polymer ?
#
loop_
_entity_poly.entity_id
_entity_poly.type
_entity_poly.pdbx_seq_one_letter_code
_entity_poly.pdbx_strand_id
1 'polypeptide(L)'
;AFVVGIVVPDAEILKEMYPAERDVSSICKDPNVKAMILNELTKLGRDNGLQSFEQVRDIYLHPDLFTTEQGLLTPTMKLKRPELKKFFEPQITQMYSRVRK
;
A
#
# COMPACT_ATOMS: atom_id res chain seq x y z
N ALA A 1 -14.90 -3.86 13.02
CA ALA A 1 -13.48 -3.47 12.82
C ALA A 1 -13.14 -3.64 11.34
N PHE A 2 -12.20 -2.88 10.79
CA PHE A 2 -11.74 -3.02 9.40
C PHE A 2 -10.23 -2.86 9.34
N VAL A 3 -9.63 -3.35 8.26
CA VAL A 3 -8.18 -3.29 8.02
C VAL A 3 -7.85 -2.27 6.93
N VAL A 4 -6.64 -1.72 6.99
CA VAL A 4 -6.05 -0.80 6.00
C VAL A 4 -4.67 -1.32 5.59
N GLY A 5 -4.19 -0.96 4.40
CA GLY A 5 -2.97 -1.52 3.83
C GLY A 5 -1.90 -0.48 3.49
N ILE A 6 -0.63 -0.89 3.59
CA ILE A 6 0.50 -0.20 2.96
C ILE A 6 0.91 -1.07 1.78
N VAL A 7 0.99 -0.49 0.58
CA VAL A 7 1.31 -1.20 -0.66
C VAL A 7 2.54 -0.55 -1.27
N VAL A 8 3.54 -1.36 -1.60
CA VAL A 8 4.68 -0.94 -2.41
C VAL A 8 4.48 -1.53 -3.80
N PRO A 9 4.13 -0.71 -4.80
CA PRO A 9 3.91 -1.19 -6.15
C PRO A 9 5.24 -1.46 -6.87
N ASP A 10 5.19 -2.35 -7.86
CA ASP A 10 6.33 -2.58 -8.73
C ASP A 10 6.58 -1.34 -9.62
N ALA A 11 7.78 -0.79 -9.53
CA ALA A 11 8.15 0.45 -10.21
C ALA A 11 8.22 0.29 -11.74
N GLU A 12 8.60 -0.89 -12.24
CA GLU A 12 8.71 -1.14 -13.69
C GLU A 12 7.31 -1.25 -14.29
N ILE A 13 6.43 -2.03 -13.66
CA ILE A 13 5.05 -2.20 -14.10
C ILE A 13 4.29 -0.88 -14.05
N LEU A 14 4.47 -0.07 -12.99
CA LEU A 14 3.83 1.24 -12.90
C LEU A 14 4.27 2.19 -14.01
N LYS A 15 5.56 2.22 -14.35
CA LYS A 15 6.07 3.07 -15.43
C LYS A 15 5.56 2.62 -16.80
N GLU A 16 5.41 1.31 -17.02
CA GLU A 16 4.84 0.79 -18.26
C GLU A 16 3.36 1.19 -18.42
N MET A 17 2.56 1.07 -17.36
CA MET A 17 1.14 1.45 -17.37
C MET A 17 0.92 2.97 -17.44
N TYR A 18 1.87 3.76 -16.92
CA TYR A 18 1.81 5.22 -16.90
C TYR A 18 3.10 5.80 -17.52
N PRO A 19 3.28 5.69 -18.85
CA PRO A 19 4.52 6.01 -19.55
C PRO A 19 4.84 7.51 -19.63
N ALA A 20 4.04 8.38 -18.98
CA ALA A 20 4.44 9.77 -18.79
C ALA A 20 5.76 9.81 -17.99
N GLU A 21 6.59 10.84 -18.20
CA GLU A 21 7.83 11.09 -17.44
C GLU A 21 7.58 11.44 -15.95
N ARG A 22 6.58 10.82 -15.34
CA ARG A 22 6.27 10.94 -13.92
C ARG A 22 7.14 9.95 -13.15
N ASP A 23 7.72 10.44 -12.08
CA ASP A 23 8.37 9.58 -11.10
C ASP A 23 7.33 8.68 -10.39
N VAL A 24 7.79 7.54 -9.86
CA VAL A 24 6.94 6.56 -9.16
C VAL A 24 6.23 7.19 -7.96
N SER A 25 6.86 8.16 -7.28
CA SER A 25 6.26 8.88 -6.15
C SER A 25 5.07 9.73 -6.59
N SER A 26 5.15 10.39 -7.74
CA SER A 26 4.04 11.12 -8.36
C SER A 26 2.90 10.20 -8.77
N ILE A 27 3.21 9.02 -9.35
CA ILE A 27 2.21 8.02 -9.72
C ILE A 27 1.50 7.48 -8.45
N CYS A 28 2.23 7.20 -7.38
CA CYS A 28 1.67 6.73 -6.11
C CYS A 28 0.74 7.75 -5.42
N LYS A 29 0.86 9.04 -5.74
CA LYS A 29 -0.02 10.10 -5.20
C LYS A 29 -1.32 10.25 -6.00
N ASP A 30 -1.42 9.65 -7.18
CA ASP A 30 -2.60 9.76 -8.02
C ASP A 30 -3.77 8.94 -7.41
N PRO A 31 -4.92 9.58 -7.10
CA PRO A 31 -6.06 8.88 -6.53
C PRO A 31 -6.64 7.81 -7.46
N ASN A 32 -6.47 7.94 -8.78
CA ASN A 32 -6.95 6.94 -9.75
C ASN A 32 -6.13 5.66 -9.66
N VAL A 33 -4.80 5.78 -9.50
CA VAL A 33 -3.90 4.63 -9.32
C VAL A 33 -4.24 3.91 -8.02
N LYS A 34 -4.41 4.67 -6.93
CA LYS A 34 -4.85 4.14 -5.64
C LYS A 34 -6.19 3.39 -5.74
N ALA A 35 -7.19 3.97 -6.41
CA ALA A 35 -8.49 3.34 -6.59
C ALA A 35 -8.41 2.07 -7.43
N MET A 36 -7.61 2.08 -8.51
CA MET A 36 -7.38 0.92 -9.36
C MET A 36 -6.78 -0.24 -8.59
N ILE A 37 -5.70 -0.02 -7.83
CA ILE A 37 -5.06 -1.06 -7.02
C ILE A 37 -6.00 -1.58 -5.93
N LEU A 38 -6.73 -0.69 -5.25
CA LEU A 38 -7.69 -1.09 -4.22
C LEU A 38 -8.82 -1.97 -4.78
N ASN A 39 -9.33 -1.63 -5.96
CA ASN A 39 -10.36 -2.42 -6.64
C ASN A 39 -9.84 -3.80 -7.01
N GLU A 40 -8.61 -3.90 -7.54
CA GLU A 40 -8.01 -5.18 -7.89
C GLU A 40 -7.76 -6.05 -6.66
N LEU A 41 -7.24 -5.48 -5.56
CA LEU A 41 -7.09 -6.19 -4.29
C LEU A 41 -8.43 -6.71 -3.75
N THR A 42 -9.49 -5.90 -3.85
CA THR A 42 -10.84 -6.27 -3.42
C THR A 42 -11.40 -7.40 -4.28
N LYS A 43 -11.23 -7.30 -5.61
CA LYS A 43 -11.66 -8.32 -6.56
C LYS A 43 -10.94 -9.65 -6.31
N LEU A 44 -9.61 -9.63 -6.27
CA LEU A 44 -8.79 -10.81 -5.96
C LEU A 44 -9.17 -11.42 -4.62
N GLY A 45 -9.40 -10.58 -3.59
CA GLY A 45 -9.84 -11.06 -2.28
C GLY A 45 -11.17 -11.79 -2.34
N ARG A 46 -12.17 -11.24 -3.05
CA ARG A 46 -13.47 -11.89 -3.24
C ARG A 46 -13.36 -13.19 -4.02
N ASP A 47 -12.60 -13.18 -5.11
CA ASP A 47 -12.41 -14.34 -5.98
C ASP A 47 -11.72 -15.50 -5.24
N ASN A 48 -10.88 -15.18 -4.24
CA ASN A 48 -10.21 -16.15 -3.36
C ASN A 48 -10.97 -16.43 -2.05
N GLY A 49 -12.20 -15.92 -1.89
CA GLY A 49 -13.06 -16.23 -0.74
C GLY A 49 -12.73 -15.47 0.56
N LEU A 50 -11.92 -14.40 0.51
CA LEU A 50 -11.66 -13.56 1.68
C LEU A 50 -12.92 -12.84 2.14
N GLN A 51 -13.15 -12.86 3.46
CA GLN A 51 -14.30 -12.21 4.06
C GLN A 51 -14.13 -10.69 4.05
N SER A 52 -15.26 -9.97 4.14
CA SER A 52 -15.26 -8.50 4.05
C SER A 52 -14.44 -7.80 5.14
N PHE A 53 -14.21 -8.44 6.29
CA PHE A 53 -13.36 -7.91 7.36
C PHE A 53 -11.86 -8.19 7.16
N GLU A 54 -11.50 -9.13 6.28
CA GLU A 54 -10.12 -9.46 5.90
C GLU A 54 -9.64 -8.57 4.74
N GLN A 55 -10.57 -7.96 4.00
CA GLN A 55 -10.28 -7.07 2.88
C GLN A 55 -9.96 -5.65 3.37
N VAL A 56 -8.92 -5.05 2.79
CA VAL A 56 -8.52 -3.67 3.07
C VAL A 56 -9.57 -2.69 2.59
N ARG A 57 -9.94 -1.73 3.46
CA ARG A 57 -10.88 -0.66 3.10
C ARG A 57 -10.22 0.59 2.54
N ASP A 58 -8.95 0.78 2.86
CA ASP A 58 -8.14 1.86 2.31
C ASP A 58 -6.68 1.41 2.24
N ILE A 59 -5.93 2.00 1.31
CA ILE A 59 -4.51 1.73 1.10
C ILE A 59 -3.69 3.01 0.99
N TYR A 60 -2.41 2.92 1.35
CA TYR A 60 -1.41 3.94 1.04
C TYR A 60 -0.34 3.33 0.14
N LEU A 61 -0.08 3.99 -0.98
CA LEU A 61 0.94 3.60 -1.95
C LEU A 61 2.27 4.23 -1.55
N HIS A 62 3.25 3.40 -1.24
CA HIS A 62 4.60 3.82 -0.90
C HIS A 62 5.54 3.53 -2.08
N PRO A 63 6.23 4.53 -2.64
CA PRO A 63 6.99 4.37 -3.88
C PRO A 63 8.31 3.62 -3.73
N ASP A 64 8.84 3.50 -2.51
CA ASP A 64 10.16 2.95 -2.25
C ASP A 64 10.07 1.53 -1.68
N LEU A 65 10.99 0.67 -2.10
CA LEU A 65 11.16 -0.65 -1.48
C LEU A 65 11.67 -0.49 -0.06
N PHE A 66 11.18 -1.34 0.85
CA PHE A 66 11.74 -1.40 2.20
C PHE A 66 13.16 -1.93 2.16
N THR A 67 14.05 -1.33 2.95
CA THR A 67 15.44 -1.78 3.04
C THR A 67 15.81 -2.17 4.47
N THR A 68 16.87 -2.97 4.59
CA THR A 68 17.49 -3.31 5.87
C THR A 68 18.17 -2.11 6.52
N GLU A 69 18.71 -1.19 5.71
CA GLU A 69 19.39 0.04 6.13
C GLU A 69 18.45 1.02 6.83
N GLN A 70 17.20 1.13 6.35
CA GLN A 70 16.14 1.88 7.01
C GLN A 70 15.65 1.22 8.32
N GLY A 71 16.13 0.01 8.62
CA GLY A 71 15.70 -0.75 9.78
C GLY A 71 14.30 -1.36 9.65
N LEU A 72 13.68 -1.31 8.47
CA LEU A 72 12.32 -1.80 8.22
C LEU A 72 12.28 -3.31 7.92
N LEU A 73 13.42 -3.89 7.54
CA LEU A 73 13.60 -5.32 7.29
C LEU A 73 14.55 -5.97 8.32
N THR A 74 14.36 -7.26 8.56
CA THR A 74 15.37 -8.13 9.20
C THR A 74 16.52 -8.40 8.23
N PRO A 75 17.70 -8.85 8.71
CA PRO A 75 18.78 -9.28 7.82
C PRO A 75 18.36 -10.37 6.81
N THR A 76 17.29 -11.11 7.12
CA THR A 76 16.69 -12.14 6.27
C THR A 76 15.55 -11.61 5.38
N MET A 77 15.47 -10.29 5.15
CA MET A 77 14.47 -9.61 4.32
C MET A 77 13.01 -9.80 4.76
N LYS A 78 12.77 -10.13 6.04
CA LYS A 78 11.40 -10.16 6.61
C LYS A 78 11.02 -8.79 7.14
N LEU A 79 9.74 -8.45 7.00
CA LEU A 79 9.17 -7.19 7.52
C LEU A 79 9.27 -7.09 9.04
N LYS A 80 9.85 -6.00 9.55
CA LYS A 80 9.80 -5.65 10.99
C LYS A 80 8.51 -4.89 11.27
N ARG A 81 7.43 -5.62 11.55
CA ARG A 81 6.08 -5.06 11.75
C ARG A 81 6.01 -3.89 12.75
N PRO A 82 6.68 -3.92 13.92
CA PRO A 82 6.65 -2.79 14.86
C PRO A 82 7.26 -1.51 14.27
N GLU A 83 8.40 -1.63 13.58
CA GLU A 83 9.09 -0.49 12.94
C GLU A 83 8.28 0.08 11.78
N LEU A 84 7.72 -0.80 10.92
CA LEU A 84 6.83 -0.38 9.84
C LEU A 84 5.58 0.34 10.37
N LYS A 85 4.99 -0.17 11.45
CA LYS A 85 3.82 0.48 12.08
C LYS A 85 4.17 1.88 12.59
N LYS A 86 5.34 2.05 13.21
CA LYS A 86 5.82 3.34 13.70
C LYS A 86 6.13 4.30 12.54
N PHE A 87 6.79 3.80 11.50
CA PHE A 87 7.14 4.59 10.32
C PHE A 87 5.90 5.10 9.56
N PHE A 88 4.88 4.25 9.40
CA PHE A 88 3.64 4.58 8.69
C PHE A 88 2.50 5.05 9.60
N GLU A 89 2.76 5.36 10.88
CA GLU A 89 1.73 5.76 11.84
C GLU A 89 0.87 6.95 11.35
N PRO A 90 1.45 8.03 10.76
CA PRO A 90 0.66 9.14 10.24
C PRO A 90 -0.31 8.71 9.13
N GLN A 91 0.16 7.90 8.18
CA GLN A 91 -0.62 7.41 7.04
C GLN A 91 -1.72 6.46 7.50
N ILE A 92 -1.39 5.53 8.40
CA ILE A 92 -2.36 4.59 8.99
C ILE A 92 -3.47 5.36 9.72
N THR A 93 -3.11 6.35 10.54
CA THR A 93 -4.07 7.19 11.26
C THR A 93 -4.96 7.98 10.30
N GLN A 94 -4.38 8.51 9.22
CA GLN A 94 -5.13 9.24 8.20
C GLN A 94 -6.13 8.33 7.48
N MET A 95 -5.73 7.12 7.09
CA MET A 95 -6.62 6.15 6.44
C MET A 95 -7.82 5.80 7.33
N TYR A 96 -7.58 5.46 8.60
CA TYR A 96 -8.66 5.19 9.55
C TYR A 96 -9.60 6.40 9.75
N SER A 97 -9.05 7.61 9.74
CA SER A 97 -9.85 8.84 9.87
C SER A 97 -10.69 9.13 8.63
N ARG A 98 -10.19 8.81 7.43
CA ARG A 98 -10.94 8.99 6.17
C ARG A 98 -12.11 8.02 6.05
N VAL A 99 -11.91 6.74 6.43
CA VAL A 99 -12.94 5.69 6.31
C VAL A 99 -14.02 5.79 7.39
N ARG A 100 -13.72 6.42 8.53
CA ARG A 100 -14.70 6.63 9.62
C ARG A 100 -15.62 7.84 9.40
N LYS A 101 -15.29 8.73 8.47
CA LYS A 101 -16.18 9.81 8.03
C LYS A 101 -17.19 9.26 7.03
#